data_AF-A0A7V2T998-F1
#
_entry.id   AF-A0A7V2T998-F1
#
_cell.length_a   1.000
_cell.length_b   1.000
_cell.length_c   1.000
_cell.angle_alpha   90.00
_cell.angle_beta   90.00
_cell.angle_gamma   90.00
#
_symmetry.space_group_name_H-M   'P 1'
#
loop_
_entity.id
_entity.type
_entity.pdbx_description
1 polymer ?
#
loop_
_entity_poly.entity_id
_entity_poly.type
_entity_poly.pdbx_seq_one_letter_code
_entity_poly.pdbx_strand_id
1 'polypeptide(L)' 'MLRVSVPTLDRWYALGTGPEVVRVGTRRLYRLSSLRSFVDGETPR' A
#
# COMPACT_ATOMS: atom_id res chain seq x y z
N MET A 1 14.69 -2.12 -3.71
CA MET A 1 13.67 -1.37 -4.49
C MET A 1 12.36 -2.14 -4.41
N LEU A 2 11.24 -1.51 -4.07
CA LEU A 2 9.95 -2.20 -3.96
C LEU A 2 9.31 -2.33 -5.35
N ARG A 3 9.06 -3.56 -5.83
CA ARG A 3 8.51 -3.82 -7.18
C ARG A 3 6.99 -3.98 -7.13
N VAL A 4 6.28 -2.91 -6.76
CA VAL A 4 4.81 -2.87 -6.80
C VAL A 4 4.37 -1.87 -7.86
N SER A 5 3.49 -2.30 -8.75
CA SER A 5 2.93 -1.43 -9.79
C SER A 5 1.82 -0.53 -9.22
N VAL A 6 1.64 0.67 -9.78
CA VAL A 6 0.53 1.57 -9.39
C VAL A 6 -0.85 0.90 -9.56
N PRO A 7 -1.13 0.16 -10.66
CA PRO A 7 -2.41 -0.56 -10.79
C PRO A 7 -2.68 -1.56 -9.66
N THR A 8 -1.64 -2.21 -9.13
CA THR A 8 -1.77 -3.10 -7.97
C THR A 8 -2.23 -2.34 -6.74
N LEU A 9 -1.66 -1.16 -6.48
CA LEU A 9 -2.05 -0.30 -5.36
C LEU A 9 -3.49 0.18 -5.49
N ASP A 10 -3.92 0.56 -6.70
CA ASP A 10 -5.30 0.97 -6.93
C ASP A 10 -6.29 -0.18 -6.75
N ARG A 11 -5.94 -1.40 -7.21
CA ARG A 11 -6.76 -2.59 -6.99
C ARG A 11 -6.92 -2.93 -5.52
N TRP A 12 -5.83 -2.89 -4.74
CA TRP A 12 -5.89 -3.14 -3.30
C TRP A 12 -6.80 -2.14 -2.60
N TYR A 13 -6.61 -0.85 -2.87
CA TYR A 13 -7.48 0.19 -2.32
C TYR A 13 -8.96 -0.02 -2.69
N ALA A 14 -9.26 -0.34 -3.95
CA ALA A 14 -10.63 -0.61 -4.41
C ALA A 14 -11.28 -1.82 -3.72
N LEU A 15 -10.48 -2.82 -3.34
CA LEU A 15 -10.93 -4.00 -2.62
C LEU A 15 -10.95 -3.83 -1.09
N GLY A 16 -10.56 -2.66 -0.58
CA GLY A 16 -10.46 -2.42 0.86
C GLY A 16 -9.35 -3.24 1.55
N THR A 17 -8.34 -3.68 0.79
CA THR A 17 -7.18 -4.41 1.29
C THR A 17 -5.91 -3.60 1.07
N GLY A 18 -4.82 -3.93 1.77
CA GLY A 18 -3.54 -3.25 1.58
C GLY A 18 -2.96 -2.57 2.82
N PRO A 19 -1.81 -1.90 2.65
CA PRO A 19 -1.15 -1.14 3.70
C PRO A 19 -1.90 0.15 4.03
N GLU A 20 -1.49 0.79 5.13
CA GLU A 20 -2.05 2.07 5.56
C GLU A 20 -1.88 3.13 4.46
N VAL A 21 -2.98 3.81 4.14
CA VAL A 21 -3.06 4.82 3.09
C VAL A 21 -3.42 6.18 3.67
N VAL A 22 -2.68 7.21 3.25
CA VAL A 22 -2.98 8.60 3.60
C VAL A 22 -3.47 9.32 2.34
N ARG A 23 -4.63 9.99 2.44
CA ARG A 23 -5.16 10.79 1.34
C ARG A 23 -4.65 12.23 1.45
N VAL A 24 -4.01 12.72 0.38
CA VAL A 24 -3.54 14.10 0.28
C VAL A 24 -4.13 14.71 -0.99
N GLY A 25 -5.23 15.45 -0.83
CA GLY A 25 -6.03 15.94 -1.95
C GLY A 25 -6.58 14.80 -2.82
N THR A 26 -6.21 14.81 -4.09
CA THR A 26 -6.58 13.76 -5.06
C THR A 26 -5.64 12.56 -5.06
N ARG A 27 -4.52 12.62 -4.34
CA ARG A 27 -3.50 11.57 -4.32
C ARG A 27 -3.65 10.67 -3.10
N ARG A 28 -3.26 9.41 -3.29
CA ARG A 28 -3.10 8.41 -2.24
C ARG A 28 -1.62 8.18 -2.02
N LEU A 29 -1.17 8.30 -0.78
CA LEU A 29 0.22 8.07 -0.41
C LEU A 29 0.28 6.85 0.51
N TYR A 30 1.30 6.03 0.28
CA TYR A 30 1.59 4.86 1.09
C TYR A 30 2.90 5.08 1.81
N ARG A 31 2.92 4.84 3.12
CA ARG A 31 4.20 4.80 3.85
C ARG A 31 5.02 3.64 3.32
N LEU A 32 6.26 3.90 2.94
CA LEU A 32 7.13 2.89 2.34
C LEU A 32 7.33 1.68 3.27
N SER A 33 7.42 1.88 4.58
CA SER A 33 7.53 0.81 5.57
C SER A 33 6.27 -0.07 5.61
N SER A 34 5.08 0.53 5.72
CA SER A 34 3.82 -0.21 5.75
C SER A 34 3.59 -0.98 4.44
N LEU A 35 3.88 -0.34 3.30
CA LEU A 35 3.79 -0.98 1.99
C LEU A 35 4.79 -2.14 1.86
N ARG A 36 5.99 -2.01 2.42
CA ARG A 36 6.98 -3.10 2.45
C ARG A 36 6.49 -4.27 3.30
N SER A 37 6.12 -4.04 4.56
CA SER A 37 5.66 -5.12 5.45
C SER A 37 4.43 -5.83 4.89
N PHE A 38 3.50 -5.11 4.27
CA PHE A 38 2.35 -5.73 3.59
C PHE A 38 2.76 -6.62 2.42
N VAL A 39 3.68 -6.15 1.57
CA VAL A 39 4.18 -6.92 0.41
C VAL A 39 5.00 -8.13 0.84
N ASP A 40 5.82 -7.98 1.87
CA ASP A 40 6.69 -9.03 2.38
C ASP A 40 5.91 -10.05 3.25
N GLY A 41 4.61 -9.81 3.48
CA GLY A 41 3.74 -10.69 4.28
C GLY A 41 4.06 -10.65 5.78
N GLU A 42 4.80 -9.63 6.23
CA GLU A 42 5.05 -9.41 7.65
C GLU A 42 3.73 -9.03 8.32
N THR A 43 3.13 -10.02 8.99
CA THR A 43 2.04 -9.77 9.92
C THR A 43 2.63 -8.96 11.07
N PRO A 44 2.12 -7.76 11.40
CA PRO A 44 2.60 -7.03 12.56
C PRO A 44 2.42 -7.95 13.78
N ARG A 45 3.54 -8.28 14.44
CA ARG A 45 3.56 -9.03 15.70
C ARG A 45 3.17 -8.12 16.86
#